data_AF-A0A1V6YZ14-F1
#
_entry.id   AF-A0A1V6YZ14-F1
#
_cell.length_a   1.000
_cell.length_b   1.000
_cell.length_c   1.000
_cell.angle_alpha   90.00
_cell.angle_beta   90.00
_cell.angle_gamma   90.00
#
_symmetry.space_group_name_H-M   'P 1'
#
loop_
_entity.id
_entity.type
_entity.pdbx_description
1 polymer ?
#
loop_
_entity_poly.entity_id
_entity_poly.type
_entity_poly.pdbx_seq_one_letter_code
_entity_poly.pdbx_strand_id
1 'polypeptide(L)'
;MSTEERLNQMRGYKATLSNPNVSEEAKQNAQAMLNEIGGDNPREELFQARGDQNKDPMRVSAGLKAAQHNPGVTEGGKQEAAERLEEMED
;
A
#
# COMPACT_ATOMS: atom_id res chain seq x y z
N MET A 1 -11.40 11.39 -12.89
CA MET A 1 -11.45 10.60 -11.64
C MET A 1 -10.17 10.88 -10.88
N SER A 2 -10.25 11.23 -9.61
CA SER A 2 -9.07 11.42 -8.76
C SER A 2 -8.41 10.07 -8.45
N THR A 3 -7.14 10.09 -8.07
CA THR A 3 -6.44 8.86 -7.66
C THR A 3 -7.09 8.21 -6.45
N GLU A 4 -7.65 9.02 -5.54
CA GLU A 4 -8.38 8.52 -4.38
C GLU A 4 -9.71 7.85 -4.78
N GLU A 5 -10.47 8.45 -5.70
CA GLU A 5 -11.69 7.86 -6.24
C GLU A 5 -11.38 6.52 -6.92
N ARG A 6 -10.32 6.46 -7.73
CA ARG A 6 -9.85 5.24 -8.40
C ARG A 6 -9.53 4.14 -7.38
N LEU A 7 -8.83 4.49 -6.30
CA LEU A 7 -8.49 3.55 -5.24
C LEU A 7 -9.71 3.06 -4.46
N ASN A 8 -10.64 3.96 -4.17
CA ASN A 8 -11.88 3.61 -3.48
C ASN A 8 -12.73 2.67 -4.34
N GLN A 9 -12.82 2.89 -5.66
CA GLN A 9 -13.47 1.96 -6.58
C GLN A 9 -12.82 0.57 -6.57
N MET A 10 -11.49 0.50 -6.69
CA MET A 10 -10.79 -0.79 -6.62
C MET A 10 -11.02 -1.51 -5.29
N ARG A 11 -11.04 -0.78 -4.16
CA ARG A 11 -11.36 -1.37 -2.85
C ARG A 11 -12.78 -1.94 -2.85
N GLY A 12 -13.75 -1.22 -3.40
CA GLY A 12 -15.12 -1.68 -3.56
C GLY A 12 -15.21 -2.97 -4.38
N TYR A 13 -14.60 -3.01 -5.56
CA TYR A 13 -14.62 -4.21 -6.40
C TYR A 13 -13.90 -5.40 -5.75
N LYS A 14 -12.78 -5.19 -5.05
CA LYS A 14 -12.13 -6.26 -4.29
C LYS A 14 -13.01 -6.79 -3.16
N ALA A 15 -13.75 -5.90 -2.48
CA ALA A 15 -14.71 -6.32 -1.47
C ALA A 15 -15.82 -7.19 -2.08
N THR A 16 -16.35 -6.80 -3.26
CA THR A 16 -17.31 -7.59 -4.03
C THR A 16 -16.81 -8.99 -4.33
N LEU A 17 -15.55 -9.14 -4.76
CA LEU A 17 -14.95 -10.46 -5.03
C LEU A 17 -14.85 -11.36 -3.79
N SER A 18 -14.56 -10.78 -2.62
CA SER A 18 -14.40 -11.53 -1.37
C SER A 18 -15.71 -11.87 -0.65
N ASN A 19 -16.82 -11.24 -1.02
CA ASN A 19 -18.07 -11.38 -0.29
C ASN A 19 -18.80 -12.67 -0.72
N PRO A 20 -19.03 -13.64 0.21
CA PRO A 20 -19.71 -14.88 -0.11
C PRO A 20 -21.19 -14.70 -0.47
N ASN A 21 -21.80 -13.56 -0.09
CA ASN A 21 -23.20 -13.24 -0.38
C ASN A 21 -23.41 -12.53 -1.72
N VAL A 22 -22.34 -12.35 -2.51
CA VAL A 22 -22.41 -11.74 -3.84
C VAL A 22 -22.46 -12.82 -4.90
N SER A 23 -23.29 -12.62 -5.93
CA SER A 23 -23.44 -13.56 -7.05
C SER A 23 -22.16 -13.66 -7.90
N GLU A 24 -22.02 -14.77 -8.61
CA GLU A 24 -20.85 -15.00 -9.45
C GLU A 24 -20.78 -14.01 -10.63
N GLU A 25 -21.92 -13.62 -11.21
CA GLU A 25 -21.99 -12.61 -12.26
C GLU A 25 -21.49 -11.24 -11.78
N ALA A 26 -21.88 -10.84 -10.57
CA ALA A 26 -21.42 -9.59 -9.97
C ALA A 26 -19.91 -9.63 -9.67
N LYS A 27 -19.37 -10.78 -9.26
CA LYS A 27 -17.93 -10.97 -9.09
C LYS A 27 -17.19 -10.90 -10.43
N GLN A 28 -17.70 -11.53 -11.48
CA GLN A 28 -17.11 -11.46 -12.82
C GLN A 28 -17.06 -10.01 -13.33
N ASN A 29 -18.15 -9.25 -13.15
CA ASN A 29 -18.18 -7.83 -13.48
C ASN A 29 -17.16 -7.03 -12.66
N ALA A 30 -17.09 -7.25 -11.34
CA ALA A 30 -16.10 -6.60 -10.48
C ALA A 30 -14.65 -6.90 -10.89
N GLN A 31 -14.37 -8.14 -11.32
CA GLN A 31 -13.06 -8.53 -11.85
C GLN A 31 -12.74 -7.80 -13.16
N ALA A 32 -13.70 -7.69 -14.07
CA ALA A 32 -13.52 -6.94 -15.32
C ALA A 32 -13.22 -5.46 -15.05
N MET A 33 -13.98 -4.82 -14.15
CA MET A 33 -13.75 -3.43 -13.75
C MET A 33 -12.40 -3.24 -13.05
N LEU A 34 -11.97 -4.21 -12.23
CA LEU A 34 -10.63 -4.18 -11.61
C LEU A 34 -9.52 -4.25 -12.65
N ASN A 35 -9.68 -5.04 -13.71
CA ASN A 35 -8.70 -5.13 -14.78
C ASN A 35 -8.64 -3.82 -15.60
N GLU A 36 -9.77 -3.18 -15.84
CA GLU A 36 -9.85 -1.88 -16.52
C GLU A 36 -9.24 -0.75 -15.69
N ILE A 37 -9.54 -0.72 -14.38
CA ILE A 37 -9.07 0.33 -13.47
C ILE A 37 -7.63 0.08 -13.03
N GLY A 38 -7.14 -1.16 -13.05
CA GLY A 38 -5.86 -1.61 -12.49
C GLY A 38 -4.61 -1.31 -13.32
N GLY A 39 -4.63 -0.30 -14.21
CA GLY A 39 -3.44 0.17 -14.93
C GLY A 39 -2.24 0.55 -14.02
N ASP A 40 -1.05 0.62 -14.63
CA ASP A 40 0.30 0.40 -14.09
C ASP A 40 0.58 0.43 -12.57
N ASN A 41 0.19 1.44 -11.77
CA ASN A 41 0.44 1.41 -10.31
C ASN A 41 -0.35 2.49 -9.55
N PRO A 42 -1.65 2.27 -9.27
CA PRO A 42 -2.52 3.31 -8.71
C PRO A 42 -2.19 3.68 -7.25
N ARG A 43 -1.45 2.81 -6.53
CA ARG A 43 -0.92 3.14 -5.19
C ARG A 43 0.19 4.18 -5.25
N GLU A 44 1.06 4.06 -6.24
CA GLU A 44 2.24 4.90 -6.42
C GLU A 44 1.83 6.31 -6.84
N GLU A 45 0.91 6.43 -7.81
CA GLU A 45 0.23 7.68 -8.16
C GLU A 45 -0.40 8.37 -6.93
N LEU A 46 -0.91 7.60 -5.98
CA LEU A 46 -1.55 8.10 -4.77
C LEU A 46 -0.55 8.65 -3.76
N PHE A 47 0.59 7.97 -3.61
CA PHE A 47 1.70 8.46 -2.81
C PHE A 47 2.23 9.78 -3.36
N GLN A 48 2.32 9.91 -4.69
CA GLN A 48 2.71 11.16 -5.35
C GLN A 48 1.64 12.25 -5.17
N ALA A 49 0.36 11.93 -5.40
CA ALA A 49 -0.75 12.88 -5.32
C ALA A 49 -1.00 13.42 -3.90
N ARG A 50 -0.71 12.63 -2.85
CA ARG A 50 -0.81 13.06 -1.44
C ARG A 50 0.31 13.99 -1.00
N GLY A 51 1.30 14.27 -1.86
CA GLY A 51 2.49 15.05 -1.48
C GLY A 51 3.37 14.33 -0.47
N ASP A 52 3.22 13.00 -0.36
CA ASP A 52 3.83 12.15 0.66
C ASP A 52 5.31 11.85 0.37
N GLN A 53 5.88 12.50 -0.66
CA GLN A 53 7.27 12.38 -1.09
C GLN A 53 8.26 13.02 -0.11
N ASN A 54 7.81 13.97 0.72
CA ASN A 54 8.61 14.59 1.77
C ASN A 54 8.26 13.97 3.12
N LYS A 55 8.56 12.68 3.29
CA LYS A 55 8.45 12.04 4.59
C LYS A 55 9.41 12.74 5.56
N ASP A 56 8.89 13.12 6.71
CA ASP A 56 9.71 13.68 7.80
C ASP A 56 10.81 12.67 8.17
N PRO A 57 12.11 13.00 8.01
CA PRO A 57 13.22 12.10 8.31
C PRO A 57 13.20 11.57 9.75
N MET A 58 12.70 12.36 10.70
CA MET A 58 12.55 11.94 12.09
C MET A 58 11.49 10.84 12.23
N ARG A 59 10.41 10.89 11.44
CA ARG A 59 9.38 9.84 11.45
C ARG A 59 9.85 8.58 10.77
N VAL A 60 10.64 8.70 9.70
CA VAL A 60 11.22 7.56 9.00
C VAL A 60 12.19 6.82 9.91
N SER A 61 13.16 7.52 10.51
CA SER A 61 14.12 6.93 11.46
C SER A 61 13.42 6.30 12.68
N ALA A 62 12.39 6.94 13.23
CA ALA A 62 11.59 6.36 14.31
C ALA A 62 10.88 5.05 13.89
N GLY A 63 10.35 5.00 12.66
CA GLY A 63 9.73 3.81 12.10
C GLY A 63 10.71 2.66 11.90
N LEU A 64 11.91 2.95 11.40
CA LEU A 64 13.00 1.97 11.23
C LEU A 64 13.45 1.43 12.59
N LYS A 65 13.64 2.30 13.60
CA LYS A 65 13.94 1.89 14.99
C LYS A 65 12.84 0.98 15.56
N ALA A 66 11.57 1.30 15.31
CA ALA A 66 10.46 0.46 15.74
C ALA A 66 10.45 -0.91 15.04
N ALA A 67 10.76 -0.97 13.75
CA ALA A 67 10.83 -2.22 13.00
C ALA A 67 11.90 -3.17 13.54
N GLN A 68 13.06 -2.65 13.95
CA GLN A 68 14.16 -3.45 14.55
C GLN A 68 13.73 -4.20 15.82
N HIS A 69 12.82 -3.64 16.62
CA HIS A 69 12.36 -4.25 17.87
C HIS A 69 11.02 -4.98 17.77
N ASN A 70 10.36 -4.92 16.62
CA ASN A 70 9.02 -5.49 16.46
C ASN A 70 9.12 -7.02 16.29
N PRO A 71 8.48 -7.82 17.16
CA PRO A 71 8.50 -9.29 17.05
C PRO A 71 7.76 -9.81 15.82
N GLY A 72 6.87 -9.01 15.21
CA GLY A 72 6.19 -9.33 13.97
C GLY A 72 7.00 -9.03 12.70
N VAL A 73 8.20 -8.46 12.83
CA VAL A 73 9.13 -8.23 11.72
C VAL A 73 10.13 -9.38 11.67
N THR A 74 10.42 -9.86 10.46
CA THR A 74 11.39 -10.93 10.23
C THR A 74 12.80 -10.47 10.57
N GLU A 75 13.71 -11.40 10.87
CA GLU A 75 15.12 -11.03 11.14
C GLU A 75 15.76 -10.26 9.98
N GLY A 76 15.53 -10.69 8.73
CA GLY A 76 15.99 -9.94 7.56
C GLY A 76 15.40 -8.53 7.46
N GLY A 77 14.11 -8.36 7.79
CA GLY A 77 13.48 -7.04 7.80
C GLY A 77 14.01 -6.12 8.92
N LYS A 78 14.42 -6.70 10.05
CA LYS A 78 15.08 -5.95 11.13
C LYS A 78 16.48 -5.50 10.71
N GLN A 79 17.24 -6.36 10.03
CA GLN A 79 18.57 -6.03 9.50
C GLN A 79 18.48 -4.92 8.45
N GLU A 80 17.59 -5.05 7.46
CA GLU A 80 17.34 -4.01 6.46
C GLU A 80 16.94 -2.66 7.11
N ALA A 81 16.11 -2.71 8.16
CA ALA A 81 15.73 -1.52 8.90
C ALA A 81 16.89 -0.89 9.69
N ALA A 82 17.89 -1.67 10.09
CA ALA A 82 19.10 -1.17 10.74
C ALA A 82 20.05 -0.53 9.73
N GLU A 83 20.32 -1.20 8.61
CA GLU A 83 21.17 -0.69 7.52
C GLU A 83 20.64 0.65 6.99
N ARG A 84 19.34 0.70 6.67
CA ARG A 84 18.69 1.91 6.16
C ARG A 84 18.65 3.06 7.17
N LEU A 85 18.70 2.75 8.47
CA LEU A 85 18.78 3.78 9.50
C LEU A 85 20.20 4.37 9.59
N GLU A 86 21.22 3.52 9.47
CA GLU A 86 22.63 3.95 9.42
C GLU A 86 22.87 4.87 8.21
N GLU A 87 22.40 4.49 7.02
CA GLU A 87 22.46 5.32 5.79
C GLU A 87 21.80 6.71 5.94
N MET A 88 20.87 6.87 6.89
CA MET A 88 20.18 8.15 7.13
C MET A 88 20.84 9.00 8.21
N GLU A 89 21.70 8.42 9.05
CA GLU A 89 22.39 9.10 10.15
C GLU A 89 23.77 9.65 9.71
N ASP A 90 24.26 9.25 8.53
CA ASP A 90 25.47 9.77 7.82
C ASP A 90 25.20 11.04 6.98
#